data_AF-A0A6A0B8F5-F1
#
_entry.id   AF-A0A6A0B8F5-F1
#
_cell.length_a   1.000
_cell.length_b   1.000
_cell.length_c   1.000
_cell.angle_alpha   90.00
_cell.angle_beta   90.00
_cell.angle_gamma   90.00
#
_symmetry.space_group_name_H-M   'P 1'
#
loop_
_entity.id
_entity.type
_entity.pdbx_description
1 polymer ?
#
loop_
_entity_poly.entity_id
_entity_poly.type
_entity_poly.pdbx_seq_one_letter_code
_entity_poly.pdbx_strand_id
1 'polypeptide(L)'
;MLYALLLSVVFGMVLSFYLTAIVDNQRNLISQKQFLTAQLMAKMTQQVVKNESGQIRFNQGISSYQTTQNTIKITVQLENAVAYRFEFSNMVK
;
A
#
# COMPACT_ATOMS: atom_id res chain seq x y z
N MET A 1 32.28 -38.76 -3.24
CA MET A 1 32.10 -37.52 -4.03
C MET A 1 30.63 -37.25 -4.38
N LEU A 2 29.90 -38.22 -4.94
CA LEU A 2 28.46 -38.06 -5.26
C LEU A 2 27.58 -37.69 -4.06
N TYR A 3 27.85 -38.27 -2.88
CA TYR A 3 27.11 -37.98 -1.64
C TYR A 3 27.15 -36.51 -1.23
N ALA A 4 28.32 -35.88 -1.30
CA ALA A 4 28.49 -34.48 -0.96
C ALA A 4 27.74 -33.55 -1.94
N LEU A 5 27.71 -33.93 -3.22
CA LEU A 5 27.00 -33.19 -4.26
C LEU A 5 25.48 -33.28 -4.05
N LEU A 6 24.97 -34.46 -3.71
CA LEU A 6 23.56 -34.69 -3.40
C LEU A 6 23.12 -33.92 -2.15
N LEU A 7 23.95 -33.94 -1.09
CA LEU A 7 23.71 -33.17 0.13
C LEU A 7 23.70 -31.66 -0.14
N SER A 8 24.60 -31.16 -0.99
CA SER A 8 24.67 -29.74 -1.35
C SER A 8 23.43 -29.27 -2.11
N VAL A 9 22.89 -30.09 -3.03
CA VAL A 9 21.66 -29.76 -3.77
C VAL A 9 20.46 -29.70 -2.85
N VAL A 10 20.28 -30.70 -1.97
CA VAL A 10 19.17 -30.72 -1.01
C VAL A 10 19.25 -29.53 -0.05
N PHE A 11 20.44 -29.24 0.48
CA PHE A 11 20.66 -28.10 1.36
C PHE A 11 20.37 -26.77 0.66
N GLY A 12 20.85 -26.60 -0.57
CA GLY A 12 20.58 -25.41 -1.38
C GLY A 12 19.09 -25.22 -1.64
N MET A 13 18.37 -26.29 -1.97
CA MET A 13 16.92 -26.24 -2.20
C MET A 13 16.13 -25.79 -0.96
N VAL A 14 16.47 -26.33 0.22
CA VAL A 14 15.83 -25.93 1.48
C VAL A 14 16.15 -24.48 1.83
N LEU A 15 17.40 -24.05 1.65
CA LEU A 15 17.81 -22.67 1.93
C LEU A 15 17.11 -21.68 0.99
N SER A 16 17.03 -21.99 -0.31
CA SER A 16 16.31 -21.17 -1.28
C SER A 16 14.84 -21.03 -0.91
N PHE A 17 14.16 -22.12 -0.53
CA PHE A 17 12.78 -22.08 -0.08
C PHE A 17 12.59 -21.19 1.16
N TYR A 18 13.49 -21.31 2.15
CA TYR A 18 13.45 -20.50 3.37
C TYR A 18 13.65 -19.00 3.09
N LEU A 19 14.64 -18.65 2.26
CA LEU A 19 14.88 -17.26 1.87
C LEU A 19 13.69 -16.68 1.11
N THR A 20 13.13 -17.43 0.16
CA THR A 20 11.97 -16.98 -0.61
C THR A 20 10.76 -16.74 0.29
N ALA A 21 10.44 -17.65 1.21
CA ALA A 21 9.33 -17.48 2.14
C ALA A 21 9.49 -16.24 3.04
N ILE A 22 10.71 -15.94 3.50
CA ILE A 22 10.99 -14.74 4.31
C ILE A 22 10.85 -13.47 3.49
N VAL A 23 11.45 -13.43 2.29
CA VAL A 23 11.41 -12.26 1.42
C VAL A 23 9.98 -11.95 0.99
N ASP A 24 9.20 -12.97 0.65
CA ASP A 24 7.80 -12.80 0.28
C ASP A 24 6.95 -12.29 1.43
N ASN A 25 7.17 -12.79 2.65
CA ASN A 25 6.47 -12.29 3.84
C ASN A 25 6.81 -10.81 4.13
N GLN A 26 8.09 -10.42 4.03
CA GLN A 26 8.50 -9.03 4.21
C GLN A 26 7.89 -8.11 3.14
N ARG A 27 7.90 -8.53 1.87
CA ARG A 27 7.28 -7.78 0.76
C ARG A 27 5.78 -7.60 0.99
N ASN A 28 5.11 -8.66 1.43
CA ASN A 28 3.68 -8.61 1.72
C ASN A 28 3.37 -7.66 2.89
N LEU A 29 4.16 -7.71 3.98
CA LEU A 29 4.00 -6.79 5.11
C LEU A 29 4.22 -5.32 4.72
N ILE A 30 5.23 -5.04 3.88
CA ILE A 30 5.49 -3.68 3.38
C ILE A 30 4.31 -3.18 2.54
N SER A 31 3.76 -4.01 1.65
CA SER A 31 2.61 -3.67 0.81
C SER A 31 1.34 -3.44 1.65
N GLN A 32 1.05 -4.32 2.61
CA GLN A 32 -0.09 -4.18 3.52
C GLN A 32 0.00 -2.90 4.35
N LYS A 33 1.18 -2.59 4.90
CA LYS A 33 1.42 -1.36 5.65
C LYS A 33 1.14 -0.13 4.79
N GLN A 34 1.67 -0.09 3.57
CA GLN A 34 1.44 1.01 2.63
C GLN A 34 -0.05 1.19 2.31
N PHE A 35 -0.77 0.10 2.07
CA PHE A 35 -2.21 0.13 1.80
C PHE A 35 -3.01 0.66 2.99
N LEU A 36 -2.70 0.23 4.22
CA LEU A 36 -3.34 0.74 5.44
C LEU A 36 -3.05 2.23 5.64
N THR A 37 -1.82 2.67 5.41
CA THR A 37 -1.45 4.09 5.48
C THR A 37 -2.22 4.92 4.45
N ALA A 38 -2.34 4.43 3.21
CA ALA A 38 -3.12 5.10 2.16
C ALA A 38 -4.60 5.21 2.52
N GLN A 39 -5.19 4.13 3.05
CA GLN A 39 -6.59 4.13 3.48
C GLN A 39 -6.85 5.09 4.65
N LEU A 40 -5.95 5.12 5.65
CA LEU A 40 -6.06 6.04 6.77
C LEU A 40 -5.96 7.49 6.29
N MET A 41 -5.03 7.82 5.39
CA MET A 41 -4.93 9.14 4.79
C MET A 41 -6.19 9.52 4.01
N ALA A 42 -6.77 8.58 3.26
CA ALA A 42 -7.99 8.81 2.51
C ALA A 42 -9.18 9.10 3.43
N LYS A 43 -9.36 8.31 4.51
CA LYS A 43 -10.39 8.55 5.53
C LYS A 43 -10.20 9.86 6.27
N MET A 44 -8.97 10.18 6.68
CA MET A 44 -8.65 11.45 7.33
C MET A 44 -8.95 12.63 6.40
N THR A 45 -8.60 12.51 5.12
CA THR A 45 -8.93 13.51 4.10
C THR A 45 -10.45 13.66 3.98
N GLN A 46 -11.19 12.56 3.87
CA GLN A 46 -12.66 12.59 3.83
C GLN A 46 -13.29 13.31 5.04
N GLN A 47 -12.76 13.11 6.24
CA GLN A 47 -13.27 13.74 7.47
C GLN A 47 -12.94 15.23 7.58
N VAL A 48 -11.79 15.67 7.05
CA VAL A 48 -11.32 17.06 7.13
C VAL A 48 -11.85 17.91 5.98
N VAL A 49 -12.20 17.28 4.85
CA VAL A 49 -12.65 17.96 3.63
C VAL A 49 -14.07 18.47 3.77
N LYS A 50 -14.19 19.80 3.88
CA LYS A 50 -15.45 20.56 3.76
C LYS A 50 -15.57 21.33 2.43
N ASN A 51 -14.48 21.38 1.66
CA ASN A 51 -14.37 22.17 0.41
C ASN A 51 -14.52 21.29 -0.83
N GLU A 52 -14.89 21.91 -1.95
CA GLU A 52 -15.18 21.22 -3.22
C GLU A 52 -13.95 20.53 -3.84
N SER A 53 -12.74 21.02 -3.61
CA SER A 53 -11.51 20.35 -4.07
C SER A 53 -10.29 20.89 -3.33
N GLY A 54 -9.22 20.10 -3.26
CA GLY A 54 -7.96 20.52 -2.68
C GLY A 54 -6.95 19.40 -2.54
N GLN A 55 -5.80 19.73 -1.95
CA GLN A 55 -4.73 18.77 -1.69
C GLN A 55 -4.31 18.88 -0.23
N ILE A 56 -4.15 17.74 0.43
CA ILE A 56 -3.58 17.64 1.77
C ILE A 56 -2.23 16.95 1.64
N ARG A 57 -1.17 17.66 2.01
CA ARG A 57 0.17 17.08 2.11
C ARG A 57 0.31 16.42 3.48
N PHE A 58 0.47 15.10 3.47
CA PHE A 58 0.82 14.31 4.66
C PHE A 58 2.33 14.08 4.68
N ASN A 59 2.87 13.73 5.85
CA ASN A 59 4.30 13.48 6.02
C ASN A 59 4.81 12.20 5.30
N GLN A 60 3.92 11.50 4.62
CA GLN A 60 4.19 10.21 3.99
C GLN A 60 3.57 10.12 2.57
N GLY A 61 3.10 11.26 2.05
CA GLY A 61 2.50 11.35 0.73
C GLY A 61 1.60 12.57 0.55
N ILE A 62 1.07 12.73 -0.66
CA ILE A 62 0.12 13.79 -1.00
C ILE A 62 -1.23 13.14 -1.28
N SER A 63 -2.27 13.59 -0.57
CA SER A 63 -3.66 13.19 -0.79
C SER A 63 -4.38 14.30 -1.54
N SER A 64 -4.68 14.07 -2.81
CA SER A 64 -5.49 14.98 -3.63
C SER A 64 -6.94 14.54 -3.56
N TYR A 65 -7.85 15.47 -3.25
CA TYR A 65 -9.28 15.18 -3.19
C TYR A 65 -10.06 16.11 -4.11
N GLN A 66 -11.04 15.54 -4.79
CA GLN A 66 -11.96 16.27 -5.64
C GLN A 66 -13.38 15.82 -5.29
N THR A 67 -14.15 16.74 -4.71
CA THR A 67 -15.55 16.56 -4.35
C THR A 67 -16.40 17.06 -5.51
N THR A 68 -17.08 16.12 -6.17
CA THR A 68 -18.19 16.43 -7.10
C THR A 68 -19.51 16.35 -6.31
N GLN A 69 -20.58 16.99 -6.79
CA GLN A 69 -21.88 17.17 -6.12
C GLN A 69 -22.43 15.93 -5.35
N ASN A 70 -22.10 14.69 -5.77
CA ASN A 70 -22.53 13.45 -5.10
C ASN A 70 -21.40 12.46 -4.73
N THR A 71 -20.15 12.75 -5.08
CA THR A 71 -19.04 11.77 -4.97
C THR A 71 -17.71 12.47 -4.68
N ILE A 72 -16.97 11.97 -3.70
CA ILE A 72 -15.62 12.44 -3.34
C ILE A 72 -14.61 11.43 -3.91
N LYS A 73 -13.78 11.88 -4.86
CA LYS A 73 -12.64 11.11 -5.35
C LYS A 73 -11.39 11.53 -4.60
N ILE A 74 -10.72 10.58 -3.95
CA ILE A 74 -9.50 10.81 -3.18
C ILE A 74 -8.38 9.99 -3.82
N THR A 75 -7.34 10.67 -4.29
CA THR A 75 -6.13 10.05 -4.83
C THR A 75 -5.00 10.29 -3.84
N VAL A 76 -4.53 9.22 -3.20
CA VAL A 76 -3.39 9.27 -2.27
C VAL A 76 -2.13 8.80 -3.01
N GLN A 77 -1.19 9.69 -3.23
CA GLN A 77 0.15 9.37 -3.72
C GLN A 77 1.10 9.23 -2.53
N LEU A 78 1.57 8.02 -2.24
CA LEU A 78 2.60 7.81 -1.23
C LEU A 78 3.98 8.18 -1.79
N GLU A 79 4.93 8.50 -0.90
CA GLU A 79 6.33 8.78 -1.27
C GLU A 79 7.01 7.62 -2.03
N ASN A 80 6.50 6.40 -1.89
CA ASN A 80 7.00 5.22 -2.58
C ASN A 80 6.50 5.11 -4.04
N ALA A 81 6.04 6.22 -4.64
CA ALA A 81 5.47 6.32 -5.99
C ALA A 81 4.22 5.46 -6.25
N VAL A 82 3.61 4.89 -5.20
CA VAL A 82 2.35 4.15 -5.31
C VAL A 82 1.18 5.11 -5.13
N ALA A 83 0.32 5.18 -6.14
CA ALA A 83 -0.90 5.98 -6.12
C ALA A 83 -2.12 5.08 -5.88
N TYR A 84 -2.82 5.31 -4.78
CA TYR A 84 -4.08 4.65 -4.46
C TYR A 84 -5.25 5.60 -4.73
N ARG A 85 -6.25 5.12 -5.47
CA ARG A 85 -7.48 5.87 -5.73
C ARG A 85 -8.61 5.27 -4.91
N PHE A 86 -9.31 6.13 -4.19
CA PHE A 86 -10.47 5.79 -3.39
C PHE A 86 -11.62 6.68 -3.83
N GLU A 87 -12.77 6.09 -4.12
CA GLU A 87 -14.00 6.82 -4.42
C GLU A 87 -14.97 6.61 -3.26
N PHE A 88 -15.40 7.72 -2.66
CA PHE A 88 -16.38 7.73 -1.59
C PHE A 88 -17.66 8.40 -2.10
N SER A 89 -18.80 7.74 -1.93
CA SER A 89 -20.10 8.37 -2.23
C SER A 89 -20.41 9.40 -1.15
N ASN A 90 -20.59 10.66 -1.52
CA ASN A 90 -21.02 11.70 -0.61
C ASN A 90 -22.55 11.62 -0.49
N MET A 91 -23.05 10.64 0.26
CA MET A 91 -24.45 10.66 0.69
C MET A 91 -24.54 11.58 1.90
N VAL A 92 -24.51 12.88 1.65
CA VAL A 92 -25.01 13.87 2.61
C VAL A 92 -26.50 13.60 2.74
N LYS A 93 -26.93 13.13 3.90
CA LYS A 93 -28.35 13.09 4.28
C LYS A 93 -28.67 14.36 5.05
#